data_AF-A0A7J6L652-F1
#
_entry.id   AF-A0A7J6L652-F1
#
_cell.length_a   1.000
_cell.length_b   1.000
_cell.length_c   1.000
_cell.angle_alpha   90.00
_cell.angle_beta   90.00
_cell.angle_gamma   90.00
#
_symmetry.space_group_name_H-M   'P 1'
#
loop_
_entity.id
_entity.type
_entity.pdbx_description
1 polymer ?
#
loop_
_entity_poly.entity_id
_entity_poly.type
_entity_poly.pdbx_seq_one_letter_code
_entity_poly.pdbx_strand_id
1 'polypeptide(L)'
;MIRWSGIRLFAAFWETGYNKPGKRRIFEKNFGLFFIYFGFLCPTLMTIFGSNPKLLLWFMEEYRPLEYPPRSDPSIINEIMMDREPSTSSIEAYEKEGLDELYSHALRNKKKQQQQQIDNTTTSSP
;
A
#
# COMPACT_ATOMS: atom_id res chain seq x y z
N MET A 1 78.94 -10.05 17.06
CA MET A 1 77.78 -10.94 16.86
C MET A 1 76.51 -10.14 17.16
N ILE A 2 76.08 -9.30 16.20
CA ILE A 2 74.99 -8.33 16.42
C ILE A 2 73.70 -8.94 15.86
N ARG A 3 72.72 -9.03 16.76
CA ARG A 3 71.49 -9.82 16.65
C ARG A 3 70.53 -9.19 15.64
N TRP A 4 70.33 -9.88 14.52
CA TRP A 4 69.35 -9.62 13.45
C TRP A 4 67.85 -9.70 13.90
N SER A 5 67.54 -9.41 15.17
CA SER A 5 66.17 -9.58 15.72
C SER A 5 65.16 -8.56 15.21
N GLY A 6 65.57 -7.33 14.90
CA GLY A 6 64.62 -6.25 14.56
C GLY A 6 63.90 -6.44 13.23
N ILE A 7 64.62 -6.92 12.21
CA ILE A 7 64.09 -7.07 10.84
C ILE A 7 63.03 -8.19 10.77
N ARG A 8 63.21 -9.26 11.54
CA ARG A 8 62.23 -10.36 11.61
C ARG A 8 60.93 -9.94 12.28
N LEU A 9 60.99 -9.02 13.24
CA LEU A 9 59.82 -8.53 13.97
C LEU A 9 58.98 -7.57 13.10
N PHE A 10 59.65 -6.73 12.29
CA PHE A 10 58.98 -5.86 11.33
C PHE A 10 58.33 -6.65 10.19
N ALA A 11 59.01 -7.67 9.66
CA ALA A 11 58.45 -8.59 8.68
C ALA A 11 57.25 -9.37 9.23
N ALA A 12 57.33 -9.86 10.47
CA ALA A 12 56.23 -10.54 11.14
C ALA A 12 55.02 -9.62 11.40
N PHE A 13 55.24 -8.32 11.66
CA PHE A 13 54.18 -7.31 11.79
C PHE A 13 53.46 -7.02 10.47
N TRP A 14 54.18 -7.12 9.34
CA TRP A 14 53.62 -6.97 8.00
C TRP A 14 52.88 -8.25 7.55
N GLU A 15 53.38 -9.42 7.91
CA GLU A 15 52.77 -10.72 7.62
C GLU A 15 51.53 -11.02 8.46
N THR A 16 51.43 -10.48 9.69
CA THR A 16 50.28 -10.70 10.59
C THR A 16 48.96 -10.08 10.10
N GLY A 17 48.96 -9.38 8.97
CA GLY A 17 47.72 -8.96 8.31
C GLY A 17 47.00 -7.81 9.00
N TYR A 18 47.62 -7.13 9.97
CA TYR A 18 47.09 -5.90 10.58
C TYR A 18 46.86 -4.76 9.58
N ASN A 19 47.52 -4.82 8.40
CA ASN A 19 47.29 -3.89 7.30
C ASN A 19 46.10 -4.27 6.39
N LYS A 20 45.59 -5.51 6.48
CA LYS A 20 44.41 -5.93 5.71
C LYS A 20 43.15 -5.49 6.46
N PRO A 21 42.30 -4.64 5.87
CA PRO A 21 41.04 -4.27 6.50
C PRO A 21 40.22 -5.54 6.74
N GLY A 22 39.76 -5.75 7.97
CA GLY A 22 38.92 -6.89 8.31
C GLY A 22 37.65 -6.92 7.44
N LYS A 23 37.06 -8.11 7.26
CA LYS A 23 35.88 -8.32 6.39
C LYS A 23 34.75 -7.32 6.68
N ARG A 24 34.54 -6.96 7.95
CA ARG A 24 33.54 -5.97 8.37
C ARG A 24 33.80 -4.55 7.85
N ARG A 25 35.07 -4.10 7.88
CA ARG A 25 35.46 -2.77 7.39
C ARG A 25 35.35 -2.66 5.87
N ILE A 26 35.61 -3.74 5.14
CA ILE A 26 35.40 -3.78 3.68
C ILE A 26 33.90 -3.71 3.37
N PHE A 27 33.07 -4.46 4.10
CA PHE A 27 31.63 -4.44 3.94
C PHE A 27 31.04 -3.05 4.21
N GLU A 28 31.41 -2.40 5.32
CA GLU A 28 30.96 -1.04 5.66
C GLU A 28 31.34 -0.02 4.56
N LYS A 29 32.55 -0.11 3.99
CA LYS A 29 32.98 0.75 2.87
C LYS A 29 32.16 0.49 1.61
N ASN A 30 31.92 -0.77 1.26
CA ASN A 30 31.15 -1.14 0.08
C ASN A 30 29.68 -0.75 0.23
N PHE A 31 29.12 -0.88 1.43
CA PHE A 31 27.76 -0.46 1.74
C PHE A 31 27.62 1.06 1.64
N GLY A 32 28.60 1.81 2.13
CA GLY A 32 28.66 3.27 1.95
C GLY A 32 28.70 3.69 0.48
N LEU A 33 29.56 3.06 -0.33
CA LEU A 33 29.57 3.31 -1.79
C LEU A 33 28.25 2.93 -2.43
N PHE A 34 27.69 1.76 -2.09
CA PHE A 34 26.40 1.31 -2.62
C PHE A 34 25.30 2.34 -2.33
N PHE A 35 25.26 2.88 -1.10
CA PHE A 35 24.27 3.87 -0.72
C PHE A 35 24.40 5.16 -1.53
N ILE A 36 25.63 5.64 -1.76
CA ILE A 36 25.88 6.83 -2.58
C ILE A 36 25.49 6.56 -4.03
N TYR A 37 25.90 5.43 -4.61
CA TYR A 37 25.51 5.05 -5.96
C TYR A 37 24.01 4.93 -6.10
N PHE A 38 23.35 4.27 -5.16
CA PHE A 38 21.90 4.09 -5.19
C PHE A 38 21.16 5.43 -5.07
N GLY A 39 21.62 6.32 -4.17
CA GLY A 39 21.04 7.65 -4.01
C GLY A 39 21.08 8.51 -5.28
N PHE A 40 22.11 8.36 -6.12
CA PHE A 40 22.23 9.09 -7.40
C PHE A 40 21.62 8.33 -8.59
N LEU A 41 21.75 7.00 -8.61
CA LEU A 41 21.36 6.16 -9.73
C LEU A 41 19.86 5.80 -9.70
N CYS A 42 19.27 5.69 -8.51
CA CYS A 42 17.84 5.42 -8.36
C CYS A 42 16.95 6.53 -8.95
N PRO A 43 17.10 7.83 -8.60
CA PRO A 43 16.24 8.87 -9.17
C PRO A 43 16.44 9.05 -10.68
N THR A 44 17.66 8.83 -11.19
CA THR A 44 17.95 8.91 -12.62
C THR A 44 17.30 7.76 -13.40
N LEU A 45 17.40 6.53 -12.90
CA LEU A 45 16.69 5.38 -13.48
C LEU A 45 15.17 5.59 -13.41
N MET A 46 14.63 6.02 -12.27
CA MET A 46 13.20 6.31 -12.11
C MET A 46 12.70 7.33 -13.13
N THR A 47 13.50 8.37 -13.40
CA THR A 47 13.15 9.40 -14.39
C THR A 47 13.18 8.85 -15.81
N ILE A 48 14.18 8.02 -16.15
CA ILE A 48 14.28 7.37 -17.47
C ILE A 48 13.10 6.42 -17.72
N PHE A 49 12.75 5.60 -16.73
CA PHE A 49 11.61 4.69 -16.83
C PHE A 49 10.27 5.45 -16.84
N GLY A 50 10.14 6.49 -16.02
CA GLY A 50 8.95 7.35 -15.95
C GLY A 50 8.73 8.19 -17.21
N SER A 51 9.80 8.52 -17.95
CA SER A 51 9.70 9.25 -19.23
C SER A 51 9.18 8.38 -20.38
N ASN A 52 9.05 7.07 -20.20
CA ASN A 52 8.51 6.20 -21.24
C ASN A 52 6.96 6.20 -21.18
N PRO A 53 6.27 6.80 -22.17
CA PRO A 53 4.81 6.89 -22.14
C PRO A 53 4.13 5.52 -22.15
N LYS A 54 4.77 4.49 -22.70
CA LYS A 54 4.23 3.12 -22.71
C LYS A 54 4.20 2.52 -21.30
N LEU A 55 5.23 2.77 -20.50
CA LEU A 55 5.29 2.31 -19.11
C LEU A 55 4.29 3.08 -18.24
N LEU A 56 4.15 4.39 -18.46
CA LEU A 56 3.20 5.24 -17.76
C LEU A 56 1.75 4.81 -18.03
N LEU A 57 1.41 4.55 -19.30
CA LEU A 57 0.09 4.07 -19.69
C LEU A 57 -0.21 2.70 -19.09
N TRP A 58 0.75 1.78 -19.12
CA TRP A 58 0.62 0.49 -18.45
C TRP A 58 0.39 0.65 -16.94
N PHE A 59 1.16 1.53 -16.28
CA PHE A 59 1.00 1.79 -14.85
C PHE A 59 -0.36 2.44 -14.53
N MET A 60 -0.83 3.36 -15.37
CA MET A 60 -2.17 3.95 -15.25
C MET A 60 -3.29 2.95 -15.48
N GLU A 61 -3.07 1.90 -16.27
CA GLU A 61 -4.05 0.85 -16.52
C GLU A 61 -4.09 -0.15 -15.36
N GLU A 62 -2.91 -0.58 -14.90
CA GLU A 62 -2.75 -1.54 -13.80
C GLU A 62 -3.22 -0.98 -12.45
N TYR A 63 -2.85 0.27 -12.13
CA TYR A 63 -3.13 0.88 -10.83
C TYR A 63 -4.33 1.81 -10.84
N ARG A 64 -5.15 1.81 -11.91
CA ARG A 64 -6.40 2.60 -11.90
C ARG A 64 -7.29 2.09 -10.77
N PRO A 65 -7.58 2.89 -9.74
CA PRO A 65 -8.59 2.49 -8.77
C PRO A 65 -9.92 2.35 -9.52
N LEU A 66 -10.55 1.18 -9.42
CA LEU A 66 -11.88 0.95 -9.95
C LEU A 66 -12.83 1.90 -9.23
N GLU A 67 -13.19 3.00 -9.89
CA GLU A 67 -14.26 3.88 -9.43
C GLU A 67 -15.58 3.15 -9.66
N TYR A 68 -16.11 2.57 -8.60
CA TYR A 68 -17.41 1.92 -8.62
C TYR A 68 -18.50 2.98 -8.70
N PRO A 69 -19.48 2.87 -9.62
CA PRO A 69 -20.67 3.70 -9.52
C PRO A 69 -21.34 3.45 -8.15
N PRO A 70 -21.91 4.48 -7.49
CA PRO A 70 -22.43 4.37 -6.13
C PRO A 70 -23.48 3.28 -5.90
N ARG A 71 -24.02 2.70 -6.98
CA ARG A 71 -25.10 1.70 -6.98
C ARG A 71 -24.68 0.32 -7.48
N SER A 72 -23.41 0.10 -7.83
CA SER A 72 -22.94 -1.23 -8.22
C SER A 72 -22.35 -1.96 -7.03
N ASP A 73 -22.76 -3.21 -6.82
CA ASP A 73 -22.11 -4.11 -5.88
C ASP A 73 -20.65 -4.36 -6.33
N PRO A 74 -19.64 -3.98 -5.53
CA PRO A 74 -18.23 -4.17 -5.88
C PRO A 74 -17.84 -5.65 -5.99
N SER A 75 -18.59 -6.58 -5.38
CA SER A 75 -18.32 -8.02 -5.46
C SER A 75 -18.54 -8.56 -6.87
N ILE A 76 -19.62 -8.12 -7.54
CA ILE A 76 -19.98 -8.57 -8.89
C ILE A 76 -18.88 -8.19 -9.89
N ILE A 77 -18.36 -6.96 -9.78
CA ILE A 77 -17.32 -6.46 -10.69
C ILE A 77 -15.97 -7.16 -10.44
N ASN A 78 -15.62 -7.40 -9.17
CA ASN A 78 -14.42 -8.14 -8.82
C ASN A 78 -14.48 -9.60 -9.30
N GLU A 79 -15.65 -10.24 -9.19
CA GLU A 79 -15.89 -11.60 -9.68
C GLU A 79 -15.72 -11.67 -11.21
N ILE A 80 -16.27 -10.71 -11.97
CA ILE A 80 -16.07 -10.61 -13.42
C ILE A 80 -14.59 -10.40 -13.77
N MET A 81 -13.87 -9.56 -13.01
CA MET A 81 -12.45 -9.29 -13.24
C MET A 81 -11.57 -10.54 -13.01
N MET A 82 -11.97 -11.41 -12.08
CA MET A 82 -11.26 -12.66 -11.78
C MET A 82 -11.72 -13.85 -12.64
N ASP A 83 -12.45 -13.60 -13.74
CA ASP A 83 -13.06 -14.63 -14.60
C ASP A 83 -13.93 -15.64 -13.82
N ARG A 84 -14.65 -15.16 -12.80
CA ARG A 84 -15.61 -15.96 -12.02
C ARG A 84 -17.04 -15.63 -12.43
N GLU A 85 -17.91 -16.63 -12.40
CA GLU A 85 -19.35 -16.39 -12.53
C GLU A 85 -19.85 -15.65 -11.29
N PRO A 86 -20.54 -14.51 -11.47
CA PRO A 86 -20.97 -13.70 -10.35
C PRO A 86 -22.06 -14.42 -9.55
N SER A 87 -21.96 -14.35 -8.23
CA SER A 87 -22.90 -14.99 -7.30
C SER A 87 -24.30 -14.37 -7.34
N THR A 88 -24.41 -13.10 -7.73
CA THR A 88 -25.65 -12.32 -7.74
C THR A 88 -25.75 -11.52 -9.04
N SER A 89 -26.96 -11.42 -9.59
CA SER A 89 -27.23 -10.57 -10.75
C SER A 89 -27.23 -9.09 -10.34
N SER A 90 -26.70 -8.21 -11.19
CA SER A 90 -26.73 -6.77 -10.95
C SER A 90 -28.15 -6.22 -10.80
N ILE A 91 -29.13 -6.81 -11.51
CA ILE A 91 -30.56 -6.46 -11.40
C ILE A 91 -31.10 -6.78 -10.01
N GLU A 92 -30.76 -7.93 -9.45
CA GLU A 92 -31.23 -8.36 -8.14
C GLU A 92 -30.65 -7.48 -7.02
N ALA A 93 -29.39 -7.05 -7.18
CA ALA A 93 -28.76 -6.09 -6.28
C ALA A 93 -29.48 -4.72 -6.31
N TYR A 94 -29.86 -4.21 -7.49
CA TYR A 94 -30.61 -2.95 -7.62
C TYR A 94 -32.01 -3.02 -6.99
N GLU A 95 -32.70 -4.14 -7.16
CA GLU A 95 -34.06 -4.32 -6.62
C GLU A 95 -34.04 -4.40 -5.09
N LYS A 96 -33.06 -5.11 -4.52
CA LYS A 96 -32.91 -5.27 -3.07
C LYS A 96 -32.60 -3.95 -2.37
N GLU A 97 -31.67 -3.17 -2.90
CA GLU A 97 -31.31 -1.87 -2.31
C GLU A 97 -32.46 -0.86 -2.40
N GLY A 98 -33.19 -0.84 -3.53
CA GLY A 98 -34.40 -0.01 -3.66
C GLY A 98 -35.50 -0.39 -2.66
N LEU A 99 -35.63 -1.67 -2.35
CA LEU A 99 -36.56 -2.16 -1.32
C LEU A 99 -36.12 -1.73 0.10
N ASP A 100 -34.82 -1.80 0.39
CA ASP A 100 -34.24 -1.38 1.67
C ASP A 100 -34.41 0.13 1.91
N GLU A 101 -34.22 0.96 0.87
CA GLU A 101 -34.48 2.41 0.93
C GLU A 101 -35.94 2.71 1.26
N LEU A 102 -36.89 2.06 0.55
CA LEU A 102 -38.32 2.21 0.80
C LEU A 102 -38.71 1.81 2.22
N TYR A 103 -38.15 0.70 2.72
CA TYR A 103 -38.40 0.22 4.08
C TYR A 103 -37.87 1.18 5.14
N SER A 104 -36.65 1.69 4.96
CA SER A 104 -36.04 2.66 5.88
C SER A 104 -36.85 3.97 5.94
N HIS A 105 -37.37 4.44 4.81
CA HIS A 105 -38.20 5.62 4.72
C HIS A 105 -39.54 5.42 5.44
N ALA A 106 -40.17 4.26 5.25
CA ALA A 106 -41.40 3.89 5.94
C ALA A 106 -41.23 3.84 7.47
N LEU A 107 -40.15 3.21 7.96
CA LEU A 107 -39.81 3.19 9.38
C LEU A 107 -39.60 4.59 9.96
N ARG A 108 -38.90 5.45 9.23
CA ARG A 108 -38.64 6.84 9.65
C ARG A 108 -39.93 7.63 9.80
N ASN A 109 -40.87 7.45 8.88
CA ASN A 109 -42.19 8.09 8.94
C ASN A 109 -43.02 7.55 10.11
N LYS A 110 -43.00 6.23 10.34
CA LYS A 110 -43.67 5.63 11.49
C LYS A 110 -43.13 6.16 12.83
N LYS A 111 -41.81 6.31 12.94
CA LYS A 111 -41.16 6.86 14.13
C LYS A 111 -41.53 8.33 14.37
N LYS A 112 -41.59 9.15 13.31
CA LYS A 112 -42.06 10.54 13.41
C LYS A 112 -43.50 10.63 13.89
N GLN A 113 -44.38 9.76 13.40
CA GLN A 113 -45.78 9.71 13.83
C GLN A 113 -45.91 9.32 15.30
N GLN A 114 -45.13 8.35 15.77
CA GLN A 114 -45.11 7.97 17.18
C GLN A 114 -44.61 9.10 18.08
N GLN A 115 -43.56 9.81 17.66
CA GLN A 115 -43.03 10.96 18.41
C GLN A 115 -44.09 12.06 18.54
N GLN A 116 -44.79 12.39 17.46
CA GLN A 116 -45.87 13.38 17.49
C GLN A 116 -47.03 12.97 18.41
N GLN A 117 -47.35 11.67 18.49
CA GLN A 117 -48.36 11.19 19.43
C GLN A 117 -47.91 11.32 20.90
N ILE A 118 -46.63 11.10 21.19
CA ILE A 118 -46.05 11.26 22.52
C ILE A 118 -46.02 12.74 22.93
N ASP A 119 -45.63 13.63 22.00
CA ASP A 119 -45.56 15.07 22.26
C ASP A 119 -46.96 15.67 22.49
N ASN A 120 -47.98 15.18 21.78
CA ASN A 120 -49.38 15.60 21.95
C ASN A 120 -50.04 15.05 23.24
N THR A 121 -49.59 13.89 23.74
CA THR A 121 -50.10 13.29 25.00
C THR A 121 -49.41 13.88 26.24
N THR A 122 -48.17 14.36 26.12
CA THR A 122 -47.46 15.07 27.20
C THR A 122 -47.86 16.53 27.34
N THR A 123 -48.33 17.18 26.28
CA THR A 123 -48.85 18.57 26.32
C THR A 123 -50.33 18.68 26.74
N SER A 124 -51.06 17.56 26.83
CA SER A 124 -52.48 17.52 27.22
C SER A 124 -52.74 17.03 28.65
N SER A 125 -51.69 16.77 29.45
CA SER A 125 -51.81 16.50 30.89
C SER A 125 -51.50 17.79 31.67
N PRO A 126 -52.50 18.44 32.29
CA PRO A 126 -52.29 19.59 33.20
C PRO A 126 -51.68 19.18 34.55
#